data_AF-F9FDH9-F1
#
_entry.id   AF-F9FDH9-F1
#
_cell.length_a   1.000
_cell.length_b   1.000
_cell.length_c   1.000
_cell.angle_alpha   90.00
_cell.angle_beta   90.00
_cell.angle_gamma   90.00
#
_symmetry.space_group_name_H-M   'P 1'
#
loop_
_entity.id
_entity.type
_entity.pdbx_description
1 polymer ?
#
loop_
_entity_poly.entity_id
_entity_poly.type
_entity_poly.pdbx_seq_one_letter_code
_entity_poly.pdbx_strand_id
1 'polypeptide(L)'
;MTKKPWLPLDTGPKLPPYKGNLMHRNVKFLKVLDVDSAHGTVVKAQIGRQLYAIKFFVSPPSDVNTREVYGNRPLWSCCQAFDWYFSPFENECRAFGRLKEQRAEFIAVKVYGWVALTAKQIERKLVAAGAKGRGLNGFPPGTLYGIVKDWVDMAPYHDSKQRETHDQMVAVKHFPRMLKDIHKLHFLGIVIRDLKPDQYIDGVLVDLSLASTVPHPYGPSAAGKESPWQPRWTYESLAAWDLYSFQCHVIDFWKHNSKIFFRRRRRNGIPKTCNLVAYPVAKCRQRRFVRSGRFVPILNYYEEVLAMVTKPKYDPLDFLRRNSGYPRYIAPFGVPARAPPPRRRPRMRQSDDCCAVM
;
A
#
# COMPACT_ATOMS: atom_id res chain seq x y z
N MET A 1 31.03 -6.70 -1.47
CA MET A 1 29.57 -6.94 -1.49
C MET A 1 28.90 -5.82 -2.28
N THR A 2 28.42 -6.10 -3.48
CA THR A 2 27.74 -5.12 -4.33
C THR A 2 26.43 -4.69 -3.67
N LYS A 3 26.31 -3.38 -3.39
CA LYS A 3 25.10 -2.76 -2.84
C LYS A 3 23.92 -3.09 -3.75
N LYS A 4 22.81 -3.59 -3.19
CA LYS A 4 21.58 -3.90 -3.95
C LYS A 4 20.87 -2.56 -4.24
N PRO A 5 20.88 -2.04 -5.48
CA PRO A 5 20.49 -0.64 -5.74
C PRO A 5 18.98 -0.35 -5.59
N TRP A 6 18.15 -1.38 -5.40
CA TRP A 6 16.71 -1.31 -5.66
C TRP A 6 15.83 -1.78 -4.50
N LEU A 7 16.45 -2.05 -3.34
CA LEU A 7 15.70 -2.17 -2.10
C LEU A 7 15.79 -0.83 -1.39
N PRO A 8 14.72 -0.37 -0.72
CA PRO A 8 14.76 0.83 0.08
C PRO A 8 16.00 0.78 0.99
N LEU A 9 16.96 1.65 0.71
CA LEU A 9 18.19 1.76 1.50
C LEU A 9 17.86 2.33 2.88
N ASP A 10 16.82 3.16 2.92
CA ASP A 10 16.28 3.79 4.10
C ASP A 10 15.80 2.80 5.16
N THR A 11 15.82 3.28 6.39
CA THR A 11 15.19 2.65 7.54
C THR A 11 13.73 2.35 7.23
N GLY A 12 13.26 1.17 7.63
CA GLY A 12 11.89 0.76 7.41
C GLY A 12 11.75 -0.70 7.00
N PRO A 13 10.50 -1.10 6.70
CA PRO A 13 10.17 -2.47 6.40
C PRO A 13 10.77 -2.90 5.07
N LYS A 14 11.28 -4.14 5.04
CA LYS A 14 11.92 -4.72 3.85
C LYS A 14 11.29 -6.07 3.53
N LEU A 15 10.82 -6.22 2.31
CA LEU A 15 10.41 -7.52 1.79
C LEU A 15 11.67 -8.37 1.52
N PRO A 16 11.79 -9.60 2.04
CA PRO A 16 12.92 -10.47 1.73
C PRO A 16 12.86 -10.96 0.28
N PRO A 17 14.01 -11.38 -0.29
CA PRO A 17 14.01 -12.06 -1.59
C PRO A 17 13.16 -13.33 -1.50
N TYR A 18 12.49 -13.65 -2.59
CA TYR A 18 11.81 -14.93 -2.75
C TYR A 18 12.83 -16.06 -2.65
N LYS A 19 12.53 -17.07 -1.82
CA LYS A 19 13.47 -18.17 -1.55
C LYS A 19 13.52 -19.23 -2.66
N GLY A 20 12.54 -19.25 -3.56
CA GLY A 20 12.47 -20.23 -4.65
C GLY A 20 13.26 -19.81 -5.89
N ASN A 21 13.62 -20.79 -6.72
CA ASN A 21 14.29 -20.54 -8.00
C ASN A 21 13.26 -20.52 -9.14
N LEU A 22 12.90 -19.32 -9.61
CA LEU A 22 11.95 -19.16 -10.73
C LEU A 22 12.47 -19.72 -12.06
N MET A 23 13.78 -19.93 -12.21
CA MET A 23 14.37 -20.52 -13.42
C MET A 23 14.35 -22.05 -13.40
N HIS A 24 13.99 -22.67 -12.28
CA HIS A 24 13.89 -24.13 -12.20
C HIS A 24 12.89 -24.70 -13.21
N ARG A 25 13.16 -25.90 -13.75
CA ARG A 25 12.36 -26.55 -14.82
C ARG A 25 10.88 -26.76 -14.46
N ASN A 26 10.56 -26.93 -13.19
CA ASN A 26 9.19 -27.14 -12.69
C ASN A 26 8.38 -25.83 -12.52
N VAL A 27 8.97 -24.67 -12.84
CA VAL A 27 8.28 -23.38 -12.82
C VAL A 27 7.85 -23.03 -14.24
N LYS A 28 6.54 -22.83 -14.42
CA LYS A 28 5.92 -22.48 -15.71
C LYS A 28 5.29 -21.10 -15.64
N PHE A 29 5.60 -20.22 -16.58
CA PHE A 29 4.92 -18.93 -16.73
C PHE A 29 3.79 -19.13 -17.73
N LEU A 30 2.56 -19.26 -17.22
CA LEU A 30 1.42 -19.75 -18.00
C LEU A 30 0.86 -18.69 -18.96
N LYS A 31 0.75 -17.45 -18.48
CA LYS A 31 0.24 -16.32 -19.28
C LYS A 31 0.61 -14.97 -18.66
N VAL A 32 0.75 -13.98 -19.52
CA VAL A 32 0.65 -12.57 -19.13
C VAL A 32 -0.84 -12.23 -18.94
N LEU A 33 -1.18 -11.54 -17.86
CA LEU A 33 -2.53 -11.04 -17.64
C LEU A 33 -2.70 -9.72 -18.40
N ASP A 34 -3.82 -9.60 -19.11
CA ASP A 34 -4.23 -8.36 -19.76
C ASP A 34 -4.86 -7.45 -18.69
N VAL A 35 -4.00 -6.78 -17.94
CA VAL A 35 -4.38 -5.78 -16.94
C VAL A 35 -3.77 -4.46 -17.36
N ASP A 36 -4.60 -3.44 -17.48
CA ASP A 36 -4.15 -2.07 -17.67
C ASP A 36 -3.45 -1.59 -16.40
N SER A 37 -2.14 -1.85 -16.31
CA SER A 37 -1.33 -1.55 -15.13
C SER A 37 -0.17 -0.67 -15.54
N ALA A 38 -0.31 0.62 -15.22
CA ALA A 38 0.73 1.63 -15.43
C ALA A 38 2.08 1.29 -14.73
N HIS A 39 2.07 0.39 -13.73
CA HIS A 39 3.23 0.11 -12.89
C HIS A 39 3.95 -1.20 -13.23
N GLY A 40 3.40 -2.04 -14.12
CA GLY A 40 4.03 -3.31 -14.44
C GLY A 40 3.13 -4.34 -15.11
N THR A 41 3.71 -5.50 -15.38
CA THR A 41 3.05 -6.62 -16.03
C THR A 41 2.87 -7.78 -15.06
N VAL A 42 1.66 -8.34 -14.97
CA VAL A 42 1.38 -9.49 -14.10
C VAL A 42 1.44 -10.79 -14.90
N VAL A 43 2.26 -11.73 -14.44
CA VAL A 43 2.40 -13.07 -15.03
C VAL A 43 1.75 -14.08 -14.10
N LYS A 44 0.80 -14.87 -14.63
CA LYS A 44 0.30 -16.07 -13.96
C LYS A 44 1.36 -17.17 -14.07
N ALA A 45 1.81 -17.70 -12.95
CA ALA A 45 2.82 -18.75 -12.88
C ALA A 45 2.30 -19.97 -12.13
N GLN A 46 2.87 -21.14 -12.43
CA GLN A 46 2.69 -22.37 -11.69
C GLN A 46 4.03 -22.84 -11.15
N ILE A 47 4.09 -23.08 -9.84
CA ILE A 47 5.27 -23.61 -9.14
C ILE A 47 4.83 -24.87 -8.42
N GLY A 48 5.23 -26.04 -8.94
CA GLY A 48 4.69 -27.32 -8.48
C GLY A 48 3.18 -27.41 -8.76
N ARG A 49 2.37 -27.58 -7.72
CA ARG A 49 0.90 -27.67 -7.82
C ARG A 49 0.17 -26.34 -7.57
N GLN A 50 0.88 -25.31 -7.12
CA GLN A 50 0.27 -24.05 -6.70
C GLN A 50 0.40 -22.98 -7.80
N LEU A 51 -0.62 -22.13 -7.91
CA LEU A 51 -0.65 -20.97 -8.79
C LEU A 51 -0.16 -19.73 -8.05
N TYR A 52 0.52 -18.86 -8.79
CA TYR A 52 1.06 -17.60 -8.29
C TYR A 52 0.79 -16.48 -9.29
N ALA A 53 0.75 -15.25 -8.80
CA ALA A 53 0.84 -14.04 -9.60
C ALA A 53 2.21 -13.39 -9.37
N ILE A 54 2.94 -13.12 -10.45
CA ILE A 54 4.24 -12.43 -10.39
C ILE A 54 4.08 -11.09 -11.10
N LYS A 55 4.05 -10.00 -10.35
CA LYS A 55 4.01 -8.64 -10.91
C LYS A 55 5.44 -8.18 -11.16
N PHE A 56 5.83 -8.02 -12.43
CA PHE A 56 7.10 -7.42 -12.84
C PHE A 56 6.89 -5.94 -13.08
N PHE A 57 7.69 -5.11 -12.43
CA PHE A 57 7.52 -3.66 -12.44
C PHE A 57 8.34 -3.05 -13.56
N VAL A 58 7.75 -2.09 -14.25
CA VAL A 58 8.50 -1.20 -15.15
C VAL A 58 9.06 -0.10 -14.27
N SER A 59 10.37 -0.10 -14.06
CA SER A 59 11.03 0.98 -13.32
C SER A 59 10.95 2.27 -14.14
N PRO A 60 10.42 3.39 -13.60
CA PRO A 60 10.68 4.67 -14.23
C PRO A 60 12.18 4.99 -14.07
N PRO A 61 12.86 5.44 -15.14
CA PRO A 61 14.20 5.98 -15.04
C PRO A 61 14.11 7.44 -14.61
N SER A 62 14.48 7.78 -13.38
CA SER A 62 15.13 9.06 -13.05
C SER A 62 15.35 9.23 -11.55
N ASP A 63 16.46 9.88 -11.21
CA ASP A 63 16.63 10.55 -9.93
C ASP A 63 15.66 11.73 -9.85
N VAL A 64 14.88 11.78 -8.77
CA VAL A 64 13.90 12.85 -8.56
C VAL A 64 14.61 14.06 -7.96
N ASN A 65 14.55 15.19 -8.66
CA ASN A 65 15.03 16.46 -8.14
C ASN A 65 14.10 17.01 -7.06
N THR A 66 14.26 16.53 -5.84
CA THR A 66 13.40 16.90 -4.70
C THR A 66 13.41 18.40 -4.36
N ARG A 67 14.48 19.14 -4.72
CA ARG A 67 14.49 20.61 -4.58
C ARG A 67 13.50 21.29 -5.52
N GLU A 68 13.25 20.73 -6.70
CA GLU A 68 12.28 21.24 -7.66
C GLU A 68 10.84 20.91 -7.25
N VAL A 69 10.61 19.71 -6.70
CA VAL A 69 9.29 19.27 -6.19
C VAL A 69 8.80 20.17 -5.06
N TYR A 70 9.70 20.54 -4.15
CA TYR A 70 9.36 21.32 -2.96
C TYR A 70 9.59 22.82 -3.11
N GLY A 71 10.43 23.29 -4.03
CA GLY A 71 10.83 24.71 -4.08
C GLY A 71 9.72 25.71 -4.40
N ASN A 72 8.74 25.33 -5.24
CA ASN A 72 7.81 26.28 -5.86
C ASN A 72 6.32 25.90 -5.72
N ARG A 73 5.98 24.86 -4.93
CA ARG A 73 4.60 24.33 -4.90
C ARG A 73 3.86 24.64 -3.58
N PRO A 74 2.54 24.84 -3.63
CA PRO A 74 1.72 25.06 -2.44
C PRO A 74 1.65 23.81 -1.54
N LEU A 75 1.32 23.99 -0.26
CA LEU A 75 1.33 22.94 0.78
C LEU A 75 0.46 21.70 0.46
N TRP A 76 -0.53 21.81 -0.42
CA TRP A 76 -1.35 20.66 -0.86
C TRP A 76 -0.65 19.80 -1.93
N SER A 77 0.45 20.27 -2.52
CA SER A 77 1.31 19.51 -3.44
C SER A 77 2.38 18.67 -2.73
N CYS A 78 2.44 18.70 -1.39
CA CYS A 78 3.42 17.96 -0.58
C CYS A 78 3.40 16.42 -0.79
N CYS A 79 2.42 15.88 -1.53
CA CYS A 79 2.33 14.46 -1.87
C CYS A 79 3.35 14.00 -2.93
N GLN A 80 3.75 14.88 -3.86
CA GLN A 80 4.50 14.44 -5.04
C GLN A 80 5.85 13.80 -4.69
N ALA A 81 6.52 14.27 -3.65
CA ALA A 81 7.76 13.65 -3.19
C ALA A 81 7.55 12.30 -2.48
N PHE A 82 6.36 12.03 -1.90
CA PHE A 82 6.01 10.68 -1.48
C PHE A 82 5.82 9.76 -2.68
N ASP A 83 5.25 10.27 -3.78
CA ASP A 83 5.04 9.52 -5.01
C ASP A 83 6.34 9.21 -5.75
N TRP A 84 7.27 10.17 -5.73
CA TRP A 84 8.43 10.10 -6.60
C TRP A 84 9.65 9.49 -5.92
N TYR A 85 9.76 9.53 -4.59
CA TYR A 85 10.95 9.00 -3.91
C TYR A 85 11.13 7.49 -4.04
N PHE A 86 10.04 6.73 -3.87
CA PHE A 86 10.07 5.28 -4.05
C PHE A 86 9.38 4.90 -5.34
N SER A 87 10.03 4.04 -6.12
CA SER A 87 9.39 3.40 -7.26
C SER A 87 8.17 2.57 -6.81
N PRO A 88 7.22 2.26 -7.72
CA PRO A 88 6.10 1.39 -7.40
C PRO A 88 6.50 0.03 -6.81
N PHE A 89 7.63 -0.53 -7.27
CA PHE A 89 8.21 -1.76 -6.72
C PHE A 89 8.63 -1.60 -5.25
N GLU A 90 9.29 -0.48 -4.92
CA GLU A 90 9.78 -0.20 -3.57
C GLU A 90 8.64 0.07 -2.60
N ASN A 91 7.64 0.86 -3.01
CA ASN A 91 6.42 1.10 -2.24
C ASN A 91 5.75 -0.21 -1.83
N GLU A 92 5.58 -1.09 -2.81
CA GLU A 92 4.94 -2.38 -2.60
C GLU A 92 5.79 -3.31 -1.72
N CYS A 93 7.12 -3.33 -1.91
CA CYS A 93 8.05 -4.04 -1.02
C CYS A 93 7.99 -3.54 0.42
N ARG A 94 7.88 -2.23 0.65
CA ARG A 94 7.78 -1.67 2.01
C ARG A 94 6.47 -2.06 2.67
N ALA A 95 5.35 -1.94 1.95
CA ALA A 95 4.04 -2.25 2.48
C ALA A 95 3.90 -3.75 2.84
N PHE A 96 4.25 -4.66 1.93
CA PHE A 96 4.23 -6.10 2.23
C PHE A 96 5.32 -6.50 3.23
N GLY A 97 6.47 -5.82 3.23
CA GLY A 97 7.49 -5.96 4.26
C GLY A 97 6.92 -5.68 5.65
N ARG A 98 6.14 -4.61 5.82
CA ARG A 98 5.49 -4.27 7.09
C ARG A 98 4.48 -5.32 7.51
N LEU A 99 3.67 -5.82 6.58
CA LEU A 99 2.72 -6.89 6.86
C LEU A 99 3.43 -8.15 7.37
N LYS A 100 4.58 -8.51 6.81
CA LYS A 100 5.41 -9.63 7.29
C LYS A 100 6.02 -9.36 8.67
N GLU A 101 6.63 -8.19 8.87
CA GLU A 101 7.21 -7.81 10.17
C GLU A 101 6.19 -7.91 11.30
N GLN A 102 4.93 -7.57 11.01
CA GLN A 102 3.82 -7.53 11.97
C GLN A 102 2.98 -8.82 11.99
N ARG A 103 3.35 -9.85 11.21
CA ARG A 103 2.57 -11.09 11.03
C ARG A 103 1.10 -10.83 10.68
N ALA A 104 0.87 -9.77 9.90
CA ALA A 104 -0.44 -9.27 9.52
C ALA A 104 -0.75 -9.52 8.04
N GLU A 105 -0.13 -10.54 7.45
CA GLU A 105 -0.27 -10.89 6.02
C GLU A 105 -1.70 -11.26 5.62
N PHE A 106 -2.57 -11.58 6.58
CA PHE A 106 -3.99 -11.87 6.34
C PHE A 106 -4.83 -10.67 5.87
N ILE A 107 -4.27 -9.45 5.92
CA ILE A 107 -4.95 -8.20 5.54
C ILE A 107 -4.96 -7.99 4.02
N ALA A 108 -3.99 -8.58 3.30
CA ALA A 108 -3.81 -8.42 1.86
C ALA A 108 -3.43 -9.77 1.23
N VAL A 109 -3.17 -9.80 -0.07
CA VAL A 109 -2.64 -11.00 -0.72
C VAL A 109 -1.32 -11.43 -0.07
N LYS A 110 -1.16 -12.73 0.14
CA LYS A 110 0.08 -13.28 0.68
C LYS A 110 1.21 -13.11 -0.32
N VAL A 111 2.33 -12.56 0.15
CA VAL A 111 3.52 -12.30 -0.67
C VAL A 111 4.67 -13.17 -0.21
N TYR A 112 5.38 -13.79 -1.14
CA TYR A 112 6.46 -14.74 -0.85
C TYR A 112 7.85 -14.11 -0.93
N GLY A 113 7.97 -12.95 -1.56
CA GLY A 113 9.21 -12.18 -1.67
C GLY A 113 9.39 -11.54 -3.04
N TRP A 114 10.44 -10.77 -3.20
CA TRP A 114 10.81 -10.17 -4.48
C TRP A 114 11.78 -11.04 -5.29
N VAL A 115 11.80 -10.87 -6.60
CA VAL A 115 12.66 -11.56 -7.56
C VAL A 115 13.25 -10.56 -8.55
N ALA A 116 14.35 -10.93 -9.19
CA ALA A 116 14.94 -10.20 -10.31
C ALA A 116 15.15 -11.18 -11.47
N LEU A 117 14.58 -10.87 -12.63
CA LEU A 117 14.75 -11.65 -13.85
C LEU A 117 14.94 -10.70 -15.03
N THR A 118 15.69 -11.13 -16.03
CA THR A 118 15.78 -10.39 -17.30
C THR A 118 14.53 -10.58 -18.14
N ALA A 119 14.19 -9.61 -18.98
CA ALA A 119 13.11 -9.74 -19.97
C ALA A 119 13.22 -11.07 -20.76
N LYS A 120 14.44 -11.38 -21.25
CA LYS A 120 14.74 -12.63 -21.96
C LYS A 120 14.47 -13.90 -21.15
N GLN A 121 14.71 -13.88 -19.83
CA GLN A 121 14.38 -15.02 -18.96
C GLN A 121 12.86 -15.20 -18.81
N ILE A 122 12.12 -14.10 -18.68
CA ILE A 122 10.66 -14.12 -18.57
C ILE A 122 10.05 -14.64 -19.88
N GLU A 123 10.49 -14.10 -21.02
CA GLU A 123 10.07 -14.53 -22.36
C GLU A 123 10.33 -16.02 -22.58
N ARG A 124 11.54 -16.51 -22.29
CA ARG A 124 11.87 -17.94 -22.39
C ARG A 124 10.91 -18.82 -21.59
N LYS A 125 10.52 -18.38 -20.38
CA LYS A 125 9.58 -19.13 -19.54
C LYS A 125 8.15 -19.13 -20.08
N LEU A 126 7.72 -18.01 -20.68
CA LEU A 126 6.42 -17.91 -21.33
C LEU A 126 6.35 -18.79 -22.59
N VAL A 127 7.37 -18.70 -23.46
CA VAL A 127 7.47 -19.51 -24.69
C VAL A 127 7.52 -21.00 -24.35
N ALA A 128 8.35 -21.41 -23.40
CA ALA A 128 8.48 -22.82 -23.01
C ALA A 128 7.18 -23.40 -22.40
N ALA A 129 6.30 -22.55 -21.86
CA ALA A 129 4.99 -22.96 -21.35
C ALA A 129 3.89 -22.96 -22.43
N GLY A 130 4.22 -22.58 -23.68
CA GLY A 130 3.25 -22.43 -24.76
C GLY A 130 2.27 -21.28 -24.53
N ALA A 131 2.67 -20.24 -23.77
CA ALA A 131 1.83 -19.08 -23.51
C ALA A 131 1.47 -18.38 -24.83
N LYS A 132 0.17 -18.16 -25.07
CA LYS A 132 -0.36 -17.44 -26.23
C LYS A 132 -1.04 -16.17 -25.73
N GLY A 133 -0.76 -15.00 -26.31
CA GLY A 133 -1.44 -13.75 -25.96
C GLY A 133 -0.64 -12.47 -26.21
N ARG A 134 -1.28 -11.31 -26.01
CA ARG A 134 -0.63 -9.99 -25.98
C ARG A 134 0.32 -9.90 -24.78
N GLY A 135 1.42 -9.15 -24.93
CA GLY A 135 2.41 -8.92 -23.85
C GLY A 135 3.64 -9.84 -23.86
N LEU A 136 3.76 -10.77 -24.82
CA LEU A 136 4.98 -11.59 -24.98
C LEU A 136 6.22 -10.78 -25.36
N ASN A 137 6.04 -9.62 -26.01
CA ASN A 137 7.10 -8.71 -26.44
C ASN A 137 7.09 -7.37 -25.67
N GLY A 138 6.42 -7.31 -24.51
CA GLY A 138 6.11 -6.05 -23.81
C GLY A 138 7.05 -5.71 -22.65
N PHE A 139 8.10 -6.49 -22.43
CA PHE A 139 9.02 -6.26 -21.31
C PHE A 139 10.14 -5.30 -21.74
N PRO A 140 10.41 -4.23 -20.98
CA PRO A 140 11.55 -3.37 -21.28
C PRO A 140 12.86 -4.15 -21.15
N PRO A 141 13.87 -3.86 -21.98
CA PRO A 141 15.15 -4.56 -21.93
C PRO A 141 15.82 -4.38 -20.56
N GLY A 142 16.60 -5.37 -20.14
CA GLY A 142 17.35 -5.34 -18.89
C GLY A 142 16.77 -6.21 -17.78
N THR A 143 17.13 -5.89 -16.54
CA THR A 143 16.66 -6.60 -15.34
C THR A 143 15.36 -6.00 -14.85
N LEU A 144 14.36 -6.85 -14.69
CA LEU A 144 13.05 -6.52 -14.14
C LEU A 144 12.93 -7.07 -12.72
N TYR A 145 12.44 -6.22 -11.83
CA TYR A 145 12.11 -6.62 -10.47
C TYR A 145 10.65 -7.06 -10.41
N GLY A 146 10.38 -8.13 -9.69
CA GLY A 146 9.04 -8.63 -9.52
C GLY A 146 8.73 -9.05 -8.09
N ILE A 147 7.44 -9.15 -7.78
CA ILE A 147 6.95 -9.63 -6.48
C ILE A 147 6.14 -10.89 -6.71
N VAL A 148 6.50 -11.98 -6.02
CA VAL A 148 5.80 -13.27 -6.08
C VAL A 148 4.67 -13.27 -5.07
N LYS A 149 3.44 -13.32 -5.55
CA LYS A 149 2.20 -13.28 -4.77
C LYS A 149 1.43 -14.58 -4.92
N ASP A 150 0.62 -14.90 -3.93
CA ASP A 150 -0.37 -15.97 -4.08
C ASP A 150 -1.34 -15.65 -5.21
N TRP A 151 -1.87 -16.70 -5.84
CA TRP A 151 -2.96 -16.54 -6.78
C TRP A 151 -4.27 -16.40 -6.02
N VAL A 152 -4.99 -15.30 -6.25
CA VAL A 152 -6.33 -15.10 -5.70
C VAL A 152 -7.32 -15.48 -6.79
N ASP A 153 -8.17 -16.46 -6.49
CA ASP A 153 -9.23 -16.84 -7.40
C ASP A 153 -10.31 -15.76 -7.44
N MET A 154 -10.76 -15.53 -8.65
CA MET A 154 -11.91 -14.70 -8.95
C MET A 154 -13.20 -15.38 -8.47
N ALA A 155 -14.26 -14.60 -8.21
CA ALA A 155 -15.53 -15.18 -7.80
C ALA A 155 -16.07 -16.15 -8.88
N PRO A 156 -16.61 -17.32 -8.51
CA PRO A 156 -17.13 -18.28 -9.48
C PRO A 156 -18.17 -17.65 -10.41
N TYR A 157 -17.99 -17.83 -11.72
CA TYR A 157 -18.93 -17.30 -12.72
C TYR A 157 -18.83 -18.07 -14.04
N HIS A 158 -19.99 -18.36 -14.64
CA HIS A 158 -20.08 -19.21 -15.84
C HIS A 158 -19.97 -18.44 -17.16
N ASP A 159 -20.30 -17.15 -17.20
CA ASP A 159 -20.23 -16.34 -18.42
C ASP A 159 -18.96 -15.46 -18.44
N SER A 160 -17.97 -15.87 -19.22
CA SER A 160 -16.70 -15.12 -19.34
C SER A 160 -16.88 -13.68 -19.84
N LYS A 161 -17.91 -13.36 -20.62
CA LYS A 161 -18.11 -12.02 -21.21
C LYS A 161 -18.59 -10.98 -20.21
N GLN A 162 -19.15 -11.40 -19.08
CA GLN A 162 -19.75 -10.51 -18.07
C GLN A 162 -19.02 -10.57 -16.73
N ARG A 163 -17.82 -11.15 -16.74
CA ARG A 163 -17.01 -11.47 -15.56
C ARG A 163 -16.72 -10.23 -14.70
N GLU A 164 -16.18 -9.19 -15.31
CA GLU A 164 -15.78 -7.95 -14.62
C GLU A 164 -16.96 -7.30 -13.91
N THR A 165 -18.08 -7.15 -14.61
CA THR A 165 -19.28 -6.56 -14.01
C THR A 165 -19.83 -7.43 -12.88
N HIS A 166 -19.77 -8.77 -13.01
CA HIS A 166 -20.18 -9.66 -11.93
C HIS A 166 -19.28 -9.52 -10.70
N ASP A 167 -17.96 -9.53 -10.87
CA ASP A 167 -16.98 -9.33 -9.78
C ASP A 167 -17.24 -8.05 -9.01
N GLN A 168 -17.41 -6.95 -9.73
CA GLN A 168 -17.74 -5.67 -9.13
C GLN A 168 -19.00 -5.78 -8.28
N MET A 169 -20.04 -6.48 -8.76
CA MET A 169 -21.30 -6.61 -8.03
C MET A 169 -21.21 -7.49 -6.79
N VAL A 170 -20.47 -8.61 -6.83
CA VAL A 170 -20.33 -9.50 -5.66
C VAL A 170 -19.41 -8.93 -4.59
N ALA A 171 -18.50 -8.02 -4.96
CA ALA A 171 -17.54 -7.41 -4.04
C ALA A 171 -18.19 -6.72 -2.84
N VAL A 172 -19.47 -6.28 -2.95
CA VAL A 172 -20.23 -5.66 -1.84
C VAL A 172 -20.28 -6.53 -0.59
N LYS A 173 -20.24 -7.86 -0.74
CA LYS A 173 -20.20 -8.82 0.38
C LYS A 173 -18.97 -8.63 1.26
N HIS A 174 -17.88 -8.12 0.66
CA HIS A 174 -16.59 -7.95 1.31
C HIS A 174 -16.37 -6.53 1.84
N PHE A 175 -17.18 -5.54 1.47
CA PHE A 175 -16.96 -4.13 1.83
C PHE A 175 -16.76 -3.89 3.33
N PRO A 176 -17.55 -4.50 4.26
CA PRO A 176 -17.32 -4.32 5.69
C PRO A 176 -15.95 -4.84 6.15
N ARG A 177 -15.47 -5.96 5.57
CA ARG A 177 -14.14 -6.51 5.85
C ARG A 177 -13.06 -5.61 5.27
N MET A 178 -13.19 -5.21 4.01
CA MET A 178 -12.24 -4.33 3.32
C MET A 178 -12.04 -3.00 4.08
N LEU A 179 -13.12 -2.37 4.55
CA LEU A 179 -13.01 -1.16 5.36
C LEU A 179 -12.28 -1.40 6.70
N LYS A 180 -12.56 -2.52 7.37
CA LYS A 180 -11.81 -2.91 8.57
C LYS A 180 -10.33 -3.10 8.27
N ASP A 181 -10.01 -3.70 7.13
CA ASP A 181 -8.62 -3.97 6.70
C ASP A 181 -7.88 -2.68 6.35
N ILE A 182 -8.54 -1.69 5.72
CA ILE A 182 -7.99 -0.34 5.52
C ILE A 182 -7.60 0.28 6.86
N HIS A 183 -8.46 0.20 7.89
CA HIS A 183 -8.11 0.70 9.22
C HIS A 183 -6.93 -0.04 9.85
N LYS A 184 -6.79 -1.35 9.62
CA LYS A 184 -5.62 -2.11 10.10
C LYS A 184 -4.34 -1.68 9.37
N LEU A 185 -4.41 -1.40 8.07
CA LEU A 185 -3.28 -0.86 7.31
C LEU A 185 -2.85 0.50 7.88
N HIS A 186 -3.80 1.40 8.14
CA HIS A 186 -3.51 2.69 8.80
C HIS A 186 -2.87 2.49 10.17
N PHE A 187 -3.37 1.55 10.98
CA PHE A 187 -2.75 1.21 12.28
C PHE A 187 -1.30 0.72 12.13
N LEU A 188 -1.01 -0.01 11.05
CA LEU A 188 0.32 -0.53 10.72
C LEU A 188 1.26 0.52 10.09
N GLY A 189 0.80 1.76 9.95
CA GLY A 189 1.60 2.82 9.34
C GLY A 189 1.62 2.77 7.81
N ILE A 190 0.63 2.12 7.18
CA ILE A 190 0.53 1.97 5.72
C ILE A 190 -0.68 2.79 5.23
N VAL A 191 -0.49 3.62 4.21
CA VAL A 191 -1.57 4.26 3.44
C VAL A 191 -1.51 3.75 2.00
N ILE A 192 -2.65 3.54 1.36
CA ILE A 192 -2.77 2.79 0.09
C ILE A 192 -2.70 3.72 -1.13
N ARG A 193 -3.34 4.89 -1.02
CA ARG A 193 -3.33 6.04 -1.93
C ARG A 193 -4.00 5.87 -3.29
N ASP A 194 -4.27 4.65 -3.74
CA ASP A 194 -4.95 4.35 -5.01
C ASP A 194 -6.08 3.32 -4.86
N LEU A 195 -7.00 3.54 -3.92
CA LEU A 195 -8.12 2.62 -3.70
C LEU A 195 -9.18 2.73 -4.79
N LYS A 196 -9.28 1.68 -5.61
CA LYS A 196 -10.31 1.47 -6.64
C LYS A 196 -10.63 -0.03 -6.77
N PRO A 197 -11.73 -0.42 -7.44
CA PRO A 197 -12.15 -1.82 -7.52
C PRO A 197 -11.07 -2.77 -8.04
N ASP A 198 -10.26 -2.31 -9.01
CA ASP A 198 -9.23 -3.14 -9.66
C ASP A 198 -8.07 -3.54 -8.73
N GLN A 199 -7.92 -2.86 -7.58
CA GLN A 199 -6.93 -3.24 -6.57
C GLN A 199 -7.38 -4.38 -5.68
N TYR A 200 -8.60 -4.88 -5.87
CA TYR A 200 -9.15 -6.01 -5.13
C TYR A 200 -9.54 -7.15 -6.07
N ILE A 201 -9.23 -8.38 -5.64
CA ILE A 201 -9.78 -9.61 -6.26
C ILE A 201 -10.54 -10.35 -5.17
N ASP A 202 -11.84 -10.57 -5.37
CA ASP A 202 -12.75 -11.15 -4.37
C ASP A 202 -12.62 -10.50 -2.96
N GLY A 203 -12.45 -9.17 -2.97
CA GLY A 203 -12.26 -8.35 -1.77
C GLY A 203 -10.91 -8.53 -1.06
N VAL A 204 -9.95 -9.25 -1.63
CA VAL A 204 -8.55 -9.32 -1.18
C VAL A 204 -7.76 -8.19 -1.84
N LEU A 205 -7.09 -7.36 -1.05
CA LEU A 205 -6.24 -6.29 -1.58
C LEU A 205 -4.98 -6.90 -2.23
N VAL A 206 -4.79 -6.67 -3.52
CA VAL A 206 -3.71 -7.30 -4.32
C VAL A 206 -2.63 -6.33 -4.78
N ASP A 207 -2.89 -5.03 -4.77
CA ASP A 207 -1.98 -3.99 -5.27
C ASP A 207 -1.71 -2.92 -4.20
N LEU A 208 -0.43 -2.63 -3.97
CA LEU A 208 0.08 -1.63 -3.04
C LEU A 208 1.20 -0.80 -3.71
N SER A 209 1.19 -0.71 -5.04
CA SER A 209 2.22 -0.01 -5.82
C SER A 209 2.32 1.49 -5.55
N LEU A 210 1.24 2.13 -5.11
CA LEU A 210 1.24 3.55 -4.70
C LEU A 210 1.21 3.73 -3.18
N ALA A 211 1.33 2.64 -2.42
CA ALA A 211 1.27 2.72 -0.98
C ALA A 211 2.48 3.46 -0.40
N SER A 212 2.26 4.24 0.66
CA SER A 212 3.35 4.82 1.44
C SER A 212 3.35 4.20 2.83
N THR A 213 4.55 3.83 3.31
CA THR A 213 4.72 3.15 4.59
C THR A 213 5.63 3.93 5.52
N VAL A 214 5.19 4.10 6.76
CA VAL A 214 5.95 4.74 7.85
C VAL A 214 7.10 3.81 8.31
N PRO A 215 8.32 4.33 8.54
CA PRO A 215 8.75 5.70 8.26
C PRO A 215 8.95 5.94 6.76
N HIS A 216 8.71 7.15 6.29
CA HIS A 216 9.09 7.59 4.93
C HIS A 216 10.11 8.73 5.07
N PRO A 217 11.17 8.80 4.24
CA PRO A 217 12.21 9.83 4.37
C PRO A 217 11.69 11.26 4.31
N TYR A 218 10.67 11.48 3.48
CA TYR A 218 9.96 12.76 3.39
C TYR A 218 8.70 12.85 4.25
N GLY A 219 8.43 11.85 5.09
CA GLY A 219 7.31 11.90 6.00
C GLY A 219 7.61 12.70 7.26
N PRO A 220 6.57 13.20 7.96
CA PRO A 220 6.75 13.79 9.28
C PRO A 220 7.42 12.79 10.22
N SER A 221 8.37 13.29 11.00
CA SER A 221 8.96 12.51 12.07
C SER A 221 8.01 12.47 13.29
N ALA A 222 8.11 11.42 14.10
CA ALA A 222 7.27 11.29 15.29
C ALA A 222 7.62 12.28 16.42
N ALA A 223 8.85 12.81 16.42
CA ALA A 223 9.43 13.62 17.48
C ALA A 223 10.24 14.85 16.99
N GLY A 224 10.43 15.02 15.68
CA GLY A 224 11.18 16.14 15.12
C GLY A 224 10.30 17.35 14.83
N LYS A 225 10.96 18.47 14.50
CA LYS A 225 10.30 19.74 14.22
C LYS A 225 9.46 19.64 12.95
N GLU A 226 8.23 20.13 13.02
CA GLU A 226 7.39 20.26 11.84
C GLU A 226 8.08 21.17 10.81
N SER A 227 8.04 20.76 9.56
CA SER A 227 8.41 21.62 8.43
C SER A 227 7.18 21.81 7.53
N PRO A 228 7.14 22.89 6.73
CA PRO A 228 6.09 23.07 5.72
C PRO A 228 5.94 21.86 4.78
N TRP A 229 7.01 21.10 4.57
CA TRP A 229 7.07 19.93 3.68
C TRP A 229 6.75 18.61 4.37
N GLN A 230 6.77 18.60 5.71
CA GLN A 230 6.48 17.44 6.55
C GLN A 230 5.46 17.80 7.63
N PRO A 231 4.27 18.31 7.26
CA PRO A 231 3.28 18.65 8.27
C PRO A 231 2.87 17.40 9.05
N ARG A 232 2.64 17.53 10.37
CA ARG A 232 2.31 16.40 11.23
C ARG A 232 1.06 15.65 10.77
N TRP A 233 0.12 16.34 10.14
CA TRP A 233 -1.12 15.78 9.61
C TRP A 233 -0.95 15.03 8.26
N THR A 234 0.25 14.95 7.66
CA THR A 234 0.46 14.34 6.33
C THR A 234 -0.14 12.94 6.22
N TYR A 235 0.25 12.04 7.13
CA TYR A 235 -0.24 10.66 7.12
C TYR A 235 -1.71 10.55 7.51
N GLU A 236 -2.18 11.40 8.41
CA GLU A 236 -3.60 11.49 8.77
C GLU A 236 -4.44 11.87 7.53
N SER A 237 -3.94 12.81 6.74
CA SER A 237 -4.56 13.27 5.49
C SER A 237 -4.55 12.19 4.39
N LEU A 238 -3.42 11.49 4.19
CA LEU A 238 -3.35 10.36 3.26
C LEU A 238 -4.26 9.19 3.67
N ALA A 239 -4.40 8.93 4.98
CA ALA A 239 -5.36 7.95 5.48
C ALA A 239 -6.82 8.40 5.28
N ALA A 240 -7.10 9.70 5.39
CA ALA A 240 -8.42 10.24 5.02
C ALA A 240 -8.69 10.10 3.52
N TRP A 241 -7.68 10.26 2.67
CA TRP A 241 -7.78 9.99 1.23
C TRP A 241 -8.16 8.53 0.95
N ASP A 242 -7.55 7.55 1.62
CA ASP A 242 -7.94 6.15 1.46
C ASP A 242 -9.43 5.92 1.75
N LEU A 243 -9.96 6.52 2.83
CA LEU A 243 -11.37 6.41 3.19
C LEU A 243 -12.28 7.14 2.18
N TYR A 244 -11.86 8.31 1.71
CA TYR A 244 -12.54 9.05 0.65
C TYR A 244 -12.62 8.21 -0.63
N SER A 245 -11.50 7.67 -1.10
CA SER A 245 -11.41 6.84 -2.29
C SER A 245 -12.24 5.57 -2.16
N PHE A 246 -12.23 4.92 -1.00
CA PHE A 246 -13.09 3.76 -0.75
C PHE A 246 -14.58 4.11 -0.82
N GLN A 247 -14.97 5.28 -0.30
CA GLN A 247 -16.35 5.74 -0.43
C GLN A 247 -16.71 6.00 -1.90
N CYS A 248 -15.93 6.80 -2.62
CA CYS A 248 -16.25 7.23 -3.98
C CYS A 248 -16.10 6.12 -5.01
N HIS A 249 -14.92 5.50 -5.07
CA HIS A 249 -14.55 4.60 -6.16
C HIS A 249 -14.98 3.15 -5.94
N VAL A 250 -15.31 2.76 -4.70
CA VAL A 250 -15.76 1.40 -4.39
C VAL A 250 -17.24 1.38 -4.02
N ILE A 251 -17.64 2.07 -2.94
CA ILE A 251 -19.01 2.01 -2.43
C ILE A 251 -20.00 2.71 -3.37
N ASP A 252 -19.74 3.98 -3.72
CA ASP A 252 -20.66 4.78 -4.51
C ASP A 252 -20.66 4.34 -5.98
N PHE A 253 -19.50 3.95 -6.51
CA PHE A 253 -19.40 3.27 -7.81
C PHE A 253 -20.27 2.01 -7.87
N TRP A 254 -20.22 1.14 -6.85
CA TRP A 254 -21.10 -0.03 -6.77
C TRP A 254 -22.58 0.35 -6.69
N LYS A 255 -22.95 1.34 -5.86
CA LYS A 255 -24.34 1.83 -5.74
C LYS A 255 -24.88 2.37 -7.07
N HIS A 256 -24.03 3.04 -7.85
CA HIS A 256 -24.40 3.52 -9.18
C HIS A 256 -24.63 2.34 -10.14
N ASN A 257 -23.67 1.43 -10.25
CA ASN A 257 -23.70 0.35 -11.23
C ASN A 257 -24.72 -0.75 -10.90
N SER A 258 -24.98 -1.01 -9.62
CA SER A 258 -25.98 -2.00 -9.17
C SER A 258 -27.40 -1.67 -9.66
N LYS A 259 -27.75 -0.38 -9.75
CA LYS A 259 -29.04 0.05 -10.32
C LYS A 259 -29.20 -0.40 -11.77
N ILE A 260 -28.14 -0.31 -12.55
CA ILE A 260 -28.13 -0.69 -13.97
C ILE A 260 -28.10 -2.22 -14.10
N PHE A 261 -27.23 -2.88 -13.33
CA PHE A 261 -27.04 -4.33 -13.37
C PHE A 261 -28.31 -5.09 -13.02
N PHE A 262 -28.97 -4.74 -11.90
CA PHE A 262 -30.16 -5.45 -11.43
C PHE A 262 -31.45 -5.11 -12.19
N ARG A 263 -31.45 -4.12 -13.09
CA ARG A 263 -32.56 -3.95 -14.05
C ARG A 263 -32.61 -5.08 -15.07
N ARG A 264 -31.47 -5.71 -15.36
CA ARG A 264 -31.32 -6.69 -16.44
C ARG A 264 -31.11 -8.12 -15.95
N ARG A 265 -30.91 -8.35 -14.65
CA ARG A 265 -30.43 -9.64 -14.12
C ARG A 265 -31.04 -10.02 -12.77
N ARG A 266 -31.19 -11.34 -12.56
CA ARG A 266 -31.57 -11.93 -11.27
C ARG A 266 -30.44 -11.75 -10.25
N ARG A 267 -30.84 -11.63 -8.98
CA ARG A 267 -29.97 -11.18 -7.88
C ARG A 267 -29.27 -12.32 -7.13
N ASN A 268 -28.96 -13.43 -7.80
CA ASN A 268 -28.52 -14.71 -7.22
C ASN A 268 -27.51 -14.55 -6.04
N GLY A 269 -28.02 -14.42 -4.82
CA GLY A 269 -27.23 -14.21 -3.60
C GLY A 269 -26.42 -12.90 -3.52
N ILE A 270 -26.67 -11.87 -4.34
CA ILE A 270 -25.98 -10.57 -4.27
C ILE A 270 -26.82 -9.58 -3.43
N PRO A 271 -26.24 -8.93 -2.41
CA PRO A 271 -26.94 -7.92 -1.61
C PRO A 271 -27.58 -6.81 -2.46
N LYS A 272 -28.80 -6.41 -2.07
CA LYS A 272 -29.60 -5.38 -2.77
C LYS A 272 -29.17 -3.96 -2.44
N THR A 273 -28.59 -3.76 -1.26
CA THR A 273 -28.26 -2.45 -0.71
C THR A 273 -26.91 -2.51 0.00
N CYS A 274 -26.28 -1.34 0.10
CA CYS A 274 -25.06 -1.14 0.86
C CYS A 274 -25.23 0.14 1.68
N ASN A 275 -25.42 -0.01 2.99
CA ASN A 275 -25.56 1.12 3.92
C ASN A 275 -24.21 1.54 4.52
N LEU A 276 -23.11 0.94 4.07
CA LEU A 276 -21.78 1.28 4.55
C LEU A 276 -21.41 2.71 4.13
N VAL A 277 -20.84 3.46 5.06
CA VAL A 277 -20.27 4.78 4.83
C VAL A 277 -18.85 4.76 5.38
N ALA A 278 -17.88 4.95 4.52
CA ALA A 278 -16.47 5.03 4.87
C ALA A 278 -16.01 6.47 5.12
N TYR A 279 -16.58 7.44 4.39
CA TYR A 279 -16.21 8.85 4.53
C TYR A 279 -17.34 9.80 4.06
N PRO A 280 -17.54 10.97 4.68
CA PRO A 280 -18.59 11.91 4.28
C PRO A 280 -18.17 12.80 3.09
N VAL A 281 -18.11 12.22 1.90
CA VAL A 281 -17.57 12.82 0.65
C VAL A 281 -18.21 14.15 0.26
N ALA A 282 -19.53 14.31 0.44
CA ALA A 282 -20.26 15.52 0.09
C ALA A 282 -19.76 16.77 0.83
N LYS A 283 -19.28 16.61 2.07
CA LYS A 283 -18.76 17.72 2.89
C LYS A 283 -17.35 18.15 2.46
N CYS A 284 -16.57 17.25 1.87
CA CYS A 284 -15.17 17.50 1.49
C CYS A 284 -15.05 18.59 0.43
N ARG A 285 -16.02 18.65 -0.50
CA ARG A 285 -16.06 19.63 -1.60
C ARG A 285 -16.55 21.02 -1.17
N GLN A 286 -17.26 21.10 -0.04
CA GLN A 286 -17.84 22.35 0.46
C GLN A 286 -16.80 23.28 1.11
N ARG A 287 -15.55 22.80 1.32
CA ARG A 287 -14.46 23.53 2.00
C ARG A 287 -14.90 24.12 3.36
N ARG A 288 -15.83 23.46 4.06
CA ARG A 288 -16.36 23.89 5.36
C ARG A 288 -15.57 23.25 6.51
N PHE A 289 -15.14 24.11 7.44
CA PHE A 289 -14.20 23.85 8.53
C PHE A 289 -14.71 22.85 9.59
N VAL A 290 -13.80 22.06 10.17
CA VAL A 290 -14.04 21.32 11.42
C VAL A 290 -13.45 22.10 12.60
N ARG A 291 -14.33 22.78 13.34
CA ARG A 291 -14.29 23.23 14.76
C ARG A 291 -13.05 23.96 15.34
N SER A 292 -11.93 24.07 14.62
CA SER A 292 -10.69 24.70 15.09
C SER A 292 -10.15 25.80 14.17
N GLY A 293 -10.90 26.18 13.13
CA GLY A 293 -10.55 27.32 12.27
C GLY A 293 -9.42 27.11 11.27
N ARG A 294 -8.86 25.89 11.11
CA ARG A 294 -7.87 25.60 10.05
C ARG A 294 -8.35 24.49 9.11
N PHE A 295 -8.25 24.77 7.82
CA PHE A 295 -8.44 23.81 6.73
C PHE A 295 -7.25 22.84 6.71
N VAL A 296 -7.51 21.54 6.83
CA VAL A 296 -6.51 20.50 6.52
C VAL A 296 -6.91 19.89 5.17
N PRO A 297 -6.07 19.98 4.12
CA PRO A 297 -6.37 19.37 2.84
C PRO A 297 -6.37 17.83 2.94
N ILE A 298 -7.13 17.17 2.09
CA ILE A 298 -6.91 15.74 1.79
C ILE A 298 -5.85 15.65 0.68
N LEU A 299 -4.66 15.21 1.07
CA LEU A 299 -3.53 14.94 0.20
C LEU A 299 -3.85 13.76 -0.71
N ASN A 300 -3.70 13.94 -2.02
CA ASN A 300 -4.01 12.91 -3.00
C ASN A 300 -3.13 13.04 -4.24
N TYR A 301 -3.00 11.92 -4.96
CA TYR A 301 -2.22 11.81 -6.18
C TYR A 301 -2.83 12.57 -7.38
N TYR A 302 -4.15 12.82 -7.34
CA TYR A 302 -4.94 13.36 -8.45
C TYR A 302 -5.12 14.88 -8.38
N GLU A 303 -4.39 15.55 -7.48
CA GLU A 303 -4.43 17.00 -7.26
C GLU A 303 -5.85 17.56 -6.95
N GLU A 304 -6.75 16.72 -6.44
CA GLU A 304 -8.10 17.14 -6.07
C GLU A 304 -8.07 18.07 -4.85
N VAL A 305 -8.78 19.19 -4.93
CA VAL A 305 -8.84 20.16 -3.82
C VAL A 305 -9.98 19.80 -2.87
N LEU A 306 -9.68 18.96 -1.87
CA LEU A 306 -10.63 18.43 -0.90
C LEU A 306 -10.27 18.82 0.54
N ALA A 307 -11.29 19.03 1.38
CA ALA A 307 -11.12 19.27 2.81
C ALA A 307 -11.21 17.97 3.61
N MET A 308 -10.30 17.76 4.55
CA MET A 308 -10.42 16.69 5.54
C MET A 308 -11.47 17.11 6.57
N VAL A 309 -12.66 16.51 6.47
CA VAL A 309 -13.84 16.84 7.30
C VAL A 309 -14.03 15.89 8.47
N THR A 310 -13.31 14.77 8.48
CA THR A 310 -13.33 13.79 9.58
C THR A 310 -11.95 13.14 9.64
N LYS A 311 -11.43 12.95 10.85
CA LYS A 311 -10.16 12.27 11.07
C LYS A 311 -10.30 10.77 10.79
N PRO A 312 -9.29 10.10 10.20
CA PRO A 312 -9.27 8.65 10.11
C PRO A 312 -9.23 8.03 11.51
N LYS A 313 -9.62 6.75 11.62
CA LYS A 313 -9.59 6.02 12.90
C LYS A 313 -8.20 5.95 13.52
N TYR A 314 -7.17 5.83 12.69
CA TYR A 314 -5.78 5.81 13.11
C TYR A 314 -4.98 6.76 12.25
N ASP A 315 -4.11 7.54 12.87
CA ASP A 315 -3.03 8.22 12.18
C ASP A 315 -1.89 7.22 11.93
N PRO A 316 -1.51 6.96 10.68
CA PRO A 316 -0.40 6.07 10.35
C PRO A 316 0.92 6.46 11.03
N LEU A 317 1.18 7.74 11.26
CA LEU A 317 2.43 8.17 11.92
C LEU A 317 2.53 7.70 13.37
N ASP A 318 1.40 7.47 14.04
CA ASP A 318 1.40 6.94 15.41
C ASP A 318 1.97 5.52 15.48
N PHE A 319 2.20 4.84 14.35
CA PHE A 319 2.98 3.62 14.31
C PHE A 319 4.35 3.79 14.98
N LEU A 320 5.07 4.87 14.69
CA LEU A 320 6.39 5.13 15.30
C LEU A 320 6.28 5.49 16.78
N ARG A 321 5.21 6.18 17.19
CA ARG A 321 4.96 6.46 18.61
C ARG A 321 4.72 5.18 19.40
N ARG A 322 3.96 4.25 18.82
CA ARG A 322 3.71 2.92 19.40
C ARG A 322 4.96 2.04 19.41
N ASN A 323 5.90 2.30 18.51
CA ASN A 323 7.11 1.52 18.31
C ASN A 323 8.36 2.43 18.39
N SER A 324 8.56 3.09 19.53
CA SER A 324 9.67 4.04 19.72
C SER A 324 11.06 3.42 19.58
N GLY A 325 11.18 2.09 19.70
CA GLY A 325 12.41 1.34 19.45
C GLY A 325 12.59 0.85 18.00
N TYR A 326 11.69 1.19 17.07
CA TYR A 326 11.77 0.77 15.67
C TYR A 326 13.01 1.37 14.98
N PRO A 327 13.77 0.61 14.15
CA PRO A 327 13.50 -0.76 13.68
C PRO A 327 14.00 -1.88 14.59
N ARG A 328 14.69 -1.58 15.69
CA ARG A 328 15.29 -2.60 16.58
C ARG A 328 14.24 -3.40 17.34
N TYR A 329 13.16 -2.74 17.75
CA TYR A 329 12.05 -3.36 18.45
C TYR A 329 10.73 -2.95 17.79
N ILE A 330 9.84 -3.93 17.66
CA ILE A 330 8.51 -3.76 17.11
C ILE A 330 7.52 -4.50 17.99
N ALA A 331 6.51 -3.80 18.47
CA ALA A 331 5.45 -4.39 19.26
C ALA A 331 4.58 -5.31 18.37
N PRO A 332 4.08 -6.45 18.90
CA PRO A 332 3.17 -7.31 18.16
C PRO A 332 1.90 -6.57 17.74
N PHE A 333 1.34 -6.96 16.59
CA PHE A 333 0.10 -6.40 16.08
C PHE A 333 -1.04 -6.54 17.09
N GLY A 334 -1.81 -5.46 17.30
CA GLY A 334 -2.95 -5.43 18.21
C GLY A 334 -2.61 -5.18 19.69
N VAL A 335 -1.33 -5.13 20.07
CA VAL A 335 -0.92 -4.84 21.46
C VAL A 335 -0.68 -3.34 21.63
N PRO A 336 -1.27 -2.67 22.65
CA PRO A 336 -0.94 -1.28 22.98
C PRO A 336 0.56 -1.12 23.29
N ALA A 337 1.12 0.04 22.94
CA ALA A 337 2.54 0.31 23.20
C ALA A 337 2.86 0.16 24.69
N ARG A 338 3.89 -0.61 25.05
CA ARG A 338 4.43 -0.58 26.41
C ARG A 338 4.96 0.84 26.65
N ALA A 339 4.58 1.45 27.77
CA ALA A 339 5.15 2.72 28.18
C ALA A 339 6.68 2.62 28.13
N PRO A 340 7.40 3.67 27.67
CA PRO A 340 8.85 3.67 27.71
C PRO A 340 9.31 3.39 29.15
N PRO A 341 10.38 2.61 29.34
CA PRO A 341 10.90 2.37 30.68
C PRO A 341 11.17 3.72 31.34
N PRO A 342 10.86 3.89 32.65
CA PRO A 342 11.09 5.14 33.34
C PRO A 342 12.56 5.53 33.15
N ARG A 343 12.81 6.77 32.73
CA ARG A 343 14.17 7.31 32.62
C ARG A 343 14.86 7.04 33.95
N ARG A 344 15.95 6.26 33.94
CA ARG A 344 16.83 6.16 35.11
C ARG A 344 17.24 7.58 35.46
N ARG A 345 16.79 8.08 36.61
CA ARG A 345 17.29 9.35 37.14
C ARG A 345 18.82 9.25 37.21
N PRO A 346 19.57 10.30 36.83
CA PRO A 346 21.00 10.32 37.10
C PRO A 346 21.19 10.00 38.59
N ARG A 347 22.00 8.98 38.90
CA ARG A 347 22.48 8.83 40.27
C ARG A 347 23.21 10.13 40.60
N MET A 348 22.63 10.94 41.48
CA MET A 348 23.38 11.97 42.19
C MET A 348 24.60 11.25 42.77
N ARG A 349 25.80 11.61 42.29
CA ARG A 349 27.01 11.31 43.04
C ARG A 349 26.86 12.12 44.34
N GLN A 350 26.69 11.43 45.46
CA GLN A 350 27.01 12.03 46.74
C GLN A 350 28.49 12.42 46.67
N SER A 351 28.75 13.72 46.78
CA SER A 351 30.06 14.24 47.08
C SER A 351 30.34 13.89 48.53
N ASP A 352 31.25 12.94 48.74
CA ASP A 352 31.87 12.75 50.05
C ASP A 352 32.83 13.92 50.28
N ASP A 353 32.31 15.01 50.84
CA ASP A 353 33.15 15.99 51.54
C ASP A 353 33.47 15.42 52.92
N CYS A 354 34.57 14.69 53.00
CA CYS A 354 35.23 14.40 54.27
C CYS A 354 36.20 15.54 54.60
N CYS A 355 35.91 16.21 55.72
CA CYS A 355 36.82 17.07 56.45
C CYS A 355 38.17 16.38 56.76
N ALA A 356 39.26 17.12 56.56
CA ALA A 356 40.52 17.05 57.33
C ALA A 356 41.15 18.44 57.19
N VAL A 357 41.10 19.34 58.17
CA VAL A 357 41.94 19.40 59.39
C VAL A 357 43.40 19.01 59.11
N MET A 358 44.21 19.99 58.71
CA MET A 358 45.33 20.48 59.51
C MET A 358 45.61 21.95 59.18
#